data_AF-A0A7H1MDF7-F1
#
_entry.id   AF-A0A7H1MDF7-F1
#
_cell.length_a   1.000
_cell.length_b   1.000
_cell.length_c   1.000
_cell.angle_alpha   90.00
_cell.angle_beta   90.00
_cell.angle_gamma   90.00
#
_symmetry.space_group_name_H-M   'P 1'
#
loop_
_entity.id
_entity.type
_entity.pdbx_description
1 polymer ?
#
loop_
_entity_poly.entity_id
_entity_poly.type
_entity_poly.pdbx_seq_one_letter_code
_entity_poly.pdbx_strand_id
1 'polypeptide(L)'
;MKELPTQLHNTMIDGLTMLLALRLTGSPAADTVAATAKAWSRVLAHGREWDEERDLKRFQTAFMVLAAETNRWPSPRDFLDVLPPPPAPPMIEYRYNPTAVEKAKGKSALKQISDGIKAVLNGKIIEPGKPETFAEQILRNRAKVEELAKREREKGN
;
A
#
# COMPACT_ATOMS: atom_id res chain seq x y z
N MET A 1 -3.71 6.43 25.56
CA MET A 1 -4.22 5.17 24.97
C MET A 1 -4.61 5.48 23.54
N LYS A 2 -4.45 4.53 22.60
CA LYS A 2 -4.86 4.74 21.21
C LYS A 2 -6.40 4.73 21.14
N GLU A 3 -6.98 5.66 20.40
CA GLU A 3 -8.43 5.77 20.20
C GLU A 3 -8.76 5.48 18.74
N LEU A 4 -10.01 5.10 18.48
CA LEU A 4 -10.50 4.96 17.11
C LEU A 4 -10.55 6.34 16.43
N PRO A 5 -10.27 6.42 15.12
CA PRO A 5 -10.58 7.59 14.31
C PRO A 5 -12.05 8.01 14.48
N THR A 6 -12.33 9.31 14.41
CA THR A 6 -13.65 9.90 14.74
C THR A 6 -14.79 9.25 13.94
N GLN A 7 -14.62 9.03 12.64
CA GLN A 7 -15.68 8.44 11.83
C GLN A 7 -15.96 6.98 12.20
N LEU A 8 -14.90 6.23 12.51
CA LEU A 8 -15.02 4.83 12.93
C LEU A 8 -15.60 4.72 14.34
N HIS A 9 -15.25 5.64 15.23
CA HIS A 9 -15.85 5.75 16.55
C HIS A 9 -17.36 5.98 16.44
N ASN A 10 -17.80 6.95 15.63
CA ASN A 10 -19.22 7.24 15.43
C ASN A 10 -19.96 6.04 14.82
N THR A 11 -19.38 5.40 13.81
CA THR A 11 -19.94 4.19 13.19
C THR A 11 -20.08 3.04 14.20
N MET A 12 -19.11 2.90 15.12
CA MET A 12 -19.19 1.94 16.21
C MET A 12 -20.33 2.28 17.17
N ILE A 13 -20.53 3.55 17.53
CA ILE A 13 -21.66 3.97 18.37
C ILE A 13 -22.99 3.68 17.69
N ASP A 14 -23.12 3.95 16.39
CA ASP A 14 -24.33 3.66 15.61
C ASP A 14 -24.63 2.15 15.59
N GLY A 15 -23.60 1.33 15.34
CA GLY A 15 -23.70 -0.13 15.35
C GLY A 15 -24.11 -0.68 16.72
N LEU A 16 -23.52 -0.19 17.80
CA LEU A 16 -23.89 -0.59 19.17
C LEU A 16 -25.32 -0.15 19.52
N THR A 17 -25.74 1.03 19.07
CA THR A 17 -27.10 1.53 19.27
C THR A 17 -28.13 0.65 18.54
N MET A 18 -27.81 0.21 17.32
CA MET A 18 -28.63 -0.74 16.57
C MET A 18 -28.76 -2.08 17.32
N LEU A 19 -27.66 -2.64 17.82
CA LEU A 19 -27.71 -3.88 18.60
C LEU A 19 -28.56 -3.71 19.88
N LEU A 20 -28.49 -2.54 20.54
CA LEU A 20 -29.30 -2.24 21.72
C LEU A 20 -30.79 -2.20 21.39
N ALA A 21 -31.15 -1.64 20.23
CA ALA A 21 -32.52 -1.58 19.75
C ALA A 21 -33.13 -2.97 19.52
N LEU A 22 -32.32 -3.96 19.13
CA LEU A 22 -32.74 -5.35 18.98
C LEU A 22 -33.00 -6.07 20.32
N ARG A 23 -32.63 -5.47 21.46
CA ARG A 23 -32.86 -6.01 22.81
C ARG A 23 -32.33 -7.44 22.98
N LEU A 24 -31.17 -7.72 22.40
CA LEU A 24 -30.54 -9.05 22.44
C LEU A 24 -30.32 -9.54 23.87
N THR A 25 -30.32 -10.85 24.06
CA THR A 25 -30.08 -11.44 25.38
C THR A 25 -28.68 -11.09 25.88
N GLY A 26 -28.57 -10.54 27.09
CA GLY A 26 -27.30 -10.11 27.65
C GLY A 26 -26.86 -8.71 27.24
N SER A 27 -27.75 -7.91 26.63
CA SER A 27 -27.52 -6.49 26.39
C SER A 27 -27.15 -5.75 27.68
N PRO A 28 -26.24 -4.76 27.63
CA PRO A 28 -25.86 -4.00 28.81
C PRO A 28 -27.05 -3.20 29.36
N ALA A 29 -27.06 -2.99 30.67
CA ALA A 29 -28.04 -2.14 31.34
C ALA A 29 -27.86 -0.67 30.92
N ALA A 30 -28.94 0.12 30.97
CA ALA A 30 -28.97 1.49 30.45
C ALA A 30 -27.88 2.41 31.03
N ASP A 31 -27.61 2.28 32.33
CA ASP A 31 -26.55 3.00 33.06
C ASP A 31 -25.14 2.58 32.67
N THR A 32 -24.97 1.36 32.12
CA THR A 32 -23.67 0.81 31.69
C THR A 32 -23.42 0.91 30.17
N VAL A 33 -24.39 1.39 29.37
CA VAL A 33 -24.25 1.51 27.91
C VAL A 33 -23.03 2.36 27.52
N ALA A 34 -22.87 3.53 28.14
CA ALA A 34 -21.75 4.42 27.84
C ALA A 34 -20.39 3.80 28.23
N ALA A 35 -20.34 3.04 29.33
CA ALA A 35 -19.14 2.34 29.74
C ALA A 35 -18.79 1.21 28.76
N THR A 36 -19.80 0.50 28.27
CA THR A 36 -19.67 -0.56 27.25
C THR A 36 -19.09 0.00 25.95
N ALA A 37 -19.63 1.11 25.44
CA ALA A 37 -19.10 1.76 24.25
C ALA A 37 -17.64 2.19 24.40
N LYS A 38 -17.25 2.73 25.56
CA LYS A 38 -15.86 3.08 25.86
C LYS A 38 -14.95 1.85 25.89
N ALA A 39 -15.42 0.74 26.45
CA ALA A 39 -14.68 -0.52 26.46
C ALA A 39 -14.47 -1.06 25.03
N TRP A 40 -15.52 -1.05 24.21
CA TRP A 40 -15.45 -1.43 22.80
C TRP A 40 -14.43 -0.59 22.02
N SER A 41 -14.49 0.75 22.14
CA SER A 41 -13.54 1.65 21.48
C SER A 41 -12.09 1.29 21.81
N ARG A 42 -11.80 1.06 23.10
CA ARG A 42 -10.45 0.71 23.58
C ARG A 42 -9.98 -0.64 23.04
N VAL A 43 -10.86 -1.65 23.06
CA VAL A 43 -10.52 -2.99 22.58
C VAL A 43 -10.29 -2.98 21.07
N LEU A 44 -11.13 -2.30 20.31
CA LEU A 44 -10.97 -2.19 18.85
C LEU A 44 -9.76 -1.35 18.44
N ALA A 45 -9.37 -0.35 19.22
CA ALA A 45 -8.17 0.45 18.98
C ALA A 45 -6.87 -0.25 19.42
N HIS A 46 -6.95 -1.28 20.25
CA HIS A 46 -5.76 -1.95 20.79
C HIS A 46 -5.01 -2.76 19.72
N GLY A 47 -3.74 -2.43 19.50
CA GLY A 47 -2.85 -3.17 18.60
C GLY A 47 -3.20 -3.07 17.11
N ARG A 48 -4.09 -2.15 16.72
CA ARG A 48 -4.55 -1.99 15.32
C ARG A 48 -4.33 -0.58 14.80
N GLU A 49 -4.23 -0.50 13.48
CA GLU A 49 -4.19 0.73 12.71
C GLU A 49 -5.36 0.74 11.74
N TRP A 50 -6.24 1.70 11.98
CA TRP A 50 -7.46 1.89 11.22
C TRP A 50 -7.29 3.11 10.31
N ASP A 51 -7.78 2.95 9.09
CA ASP A 51 -7.86 3.98 8.07
C ASP A 51 -9.34 4.27 7.81
N GLU A 52 -9.75 5.54 7.94
CA GLU A 52 -11.17 5.89 7.87
C GLU A 52 -11.78 5.53 6.52
N GLU A 53 -11.12 5.87 5.41
CA GLU A 53 -11.65 5.62 4.07
C GLU A 53 -11.76 4.12 3.77
N ARG A 54 -10.74 3.35 4.13
CA ARG A 54 -10.68 1.90 3.90
C ARG A 54 -11.63 1.13 4.80
N ASP A 55 -11.76 1.53 6.06
CA ASP A 55 -12.37 0.70 7.11
C ASP A 55 -13.81 1.08 7.45
N LEU A 56 -14.28 2.26 7.05
CA LEU A 56 -15.65 2.71 7.34
C LEU A 56 -16.70 1.71 6.84
N LYS A 57 -16.60 1.30 5.58
CA LYS A 57 -17.57 0.33 5.01
C LYS A 57 -17.46 -1.04 5.67
N ARG A 58 -16.26 -1.44 6.07
CA ARG A 58 -16.00 -2.72 6.74
C ARG A 58 -16.68 -2.76 8.11
N PHE A 59 -16.58 -1.66 8.88
CA PHE A 59 -17.26 -1.52 10.17
C PHE A 59 -18.78 -1.61 10.01
N GLN A 60 -19.35 -0.86 9.07
CA GLN A 60 -20.79 -0.89 8.80
C GLN A 60 -21.27 -2.31 8.46
N THR A 61 -20.57 -2.99 7.54
CA THR A 61 -20.90 -4.36 7.15
C THR A 61 -20.81 -5.32 8.34
N ALA A 62 -19.76 -5.25 9.15
CA ALA A 62 -19.59 -6.11 10.31
C ALA A 62 -20.72 -5.95 11.34
N PHE A 63 -21.11 -4.71 11.67
CA PHE A 63 -22.24 -4.48 12.58
C PHE A 63 -23.57 -4.96 12.01
N MET A 64 -23.79 -4.83 10.69
CA MET A 64 -24.97 -5.39 10.03
C MET A 64 -25.02 -6.91 10.12
N VAL A 65 -23.88 -7.60 9.93
CA VAL A 65 -23.77 -9.06 10.06
C VAL A 65 -24.09 -9.47 11.51
N LEU A 66 -23.47 -8.82 12.51
CA LEU A 66 -23.78 -9.12 13.91
C LEU A 66 -25.27 -8.93 14.23
N ALA A 67 -25.86 -7.83 13.76
CA ALA A 67 -27.27 -7.55 14.00
C ALA A 67 -28.20 -8.58 13.34
N ALA A 68 -27.80 -9.16 12.21
CA ALA A 68 -28.61 -10.14 11.48
C ALA A 68 -28.48 -11.56 12.04
N GLU A 69 -27.30 -11.94 12.54
CA GLU A 69 -26.98 -13.36 12.79
C GLU A 69 -26.93 -13.73 14.27
N THR A 70 -26.80 -12.76 15.17
CA THR A 70 -26.53 -13.03 16.58
C THR A 70 -27.77 -12.83 17.47
N ASN A 71 -28.00 -13.79 18.37
CA ASN A 71 -29.15 -13.80 19.30
C ASN A 71 -28.80 -13.32 20.73
N ARG A 72 -27.53 -13.03 21.00
CA ARG A 72 -27.01 -12.58 22.30
C ARG A 72 -26.19 -11.31 22.11
N TRP A 73 -25.96 -10.52 23.14
CA TRP A 73 -25.09 -9.36 23.00
C TRP A 73 -23.66 -9.78 22.62
N PRO A 74 -23.10 -9.29 21.50
CA PRO A 74 -21.80 -9.72 21.03
C PRO A 74 -20.67 -9.11 21.87
N SER A 75 -19.48 -9.69 21.75
CA SER A 75 -18.21 -9.13 22.22
C SER A 75 -17.48 -8.41 21.09
N PRO A 76 -16.49 -7.54 21.38
CA PRO A 76 -15.64 -6.95 20.34
C PRO A 76 -14.88 -7.99 19.51
N ARG A 77 -14.67 -9.21 20.04
CA ARG A 77 -14.04 -10.31 19.30
C ARG A 77 -14.96 -10.80 18.19
N ASP A 78 -16.24 -10.97 18.48
CA ASP A 78 -17.22 -11.43 17.48
C ASP A 78 -17.31 -10.44 16.31
N PHE A 79 -17.22 -9.13 16.59
CA PHE A 79 -17.10 -8.11 15.55
C PHE A 79 -15.87 -8.29 14.66
N LEU A 80 -14.71 -8.59 15.24
CA LEU A 80 -13.48 -8.79 14.49
C LEU A 80 -13.51 -10.07 13.66
N ASP A 81 -14.20 -11.11 14.13
CA ASP A 81 -14.34 -12.39 13.44
C ASP A 81 -15.22 -12.25 12.18
N VAL A 82 -16.19 -11.34 12.17
CA VAL A 82 -17.05 -11.04 11.01
C VAL A 82 -16.60 -9.83 10.18
N LEU A 83 -15.49 -9.19 10.55
CA LEU A 83 -15.00 -8.01 9.86
C LEU A 83 -14.52 -8.38 8.45
N PRO A 84 -15.10 -7.80 7.37
CA PRO A 84 -14.66 -8.10 6.01
C PRO A 84 -13.15 -7.81 5.84
N PRO A 85 -12.43 -8.54 4.99
CA PRO A 85 -11.02 -8.24 4.71
C PRO A 85 -10.88 -6.84 4.09
N PRO A 86 -9.71 -6.17 4.23
CA PRO A 86 -9.46 -4.91 3.55
C PRO A 86 -9.57 -5.08 2.02
N PRO A 87 -9.97 -4.03 1.28
CA PRO A 87 -9.96 -4.07 -0.18
C PRO A 87 -8.55 -4.40 -0.69
N ALA A 88 -8.48 -5.22 -1.73
CA ALA A 88 -7.21 -5.58 -2.34
C ALA A 88 -6.51 -4.31 -2.87
N PRO A 89 -5.18 -4.17 -2.66
CA PRO A 89 -4.45 -3.04 -3.21
C PRO A 89 -4.60 -3.01 -4.74
N PRO A 90 -4.65 -1.83 -5.37
CA PRO A 90 -4.72 -1.71 -6.81
C PRO A 90 -3.52 -2.44 -7.43
N MET A 91 -3.81 -3.44 -8.25
CA MET A 91 -2.78 -4.18 -8.97
C MET A 91 -2.28 -3.31 -10.12
N ILE A 92 -1.01 -2.91 -10.09
CA ILE A 92 -0.39 -2.27 -11.25
C ILE A 92 -0.26 -3.33 -12.32
N GLU A 93 -0.88 -3.14 -13.49
CA GLU A 93 -0.66 -4.02 -14.63
C GLU A 93 0.83 -4.04 -15.00
N TYR A 94 1.48 -5.20 -14.88
CA TYR A 94 2.83 -5.37 -15.37
C TYR A 94 2.81 -5.44 -16.91
N ARG A 95 3.07 -4.31 -17.58
CA ARG A 95 3.23 -4.26 -19.03
C ARG A 95 4.71 -4.15 -19.39
N TYR A 96 5.41 -5.29 -19.42
CA TYR A 96 6.75 -5.34 -20.02
C TYR A 96 6.65 -5.52 -21.53
N ASN A 97 6.75 -4.41 -22.26
CA ASN A 97 6.77 -4.42 -23.73
C ASN A 97 7.95 -3.60 -24.28
N PRO A 98 9.19 -4.12 -24.19
CA PRO A 98 10.36 -3.41 -24.67
C PRO A 98 10.32 -3.28 -26.19
N THR A 99 10.64 -2.08 -26.68
CA THR A 99 10.80 -1.78 -28.10
C THR A 99 11.94 -2.59 -28.72
N ALA A 100 11.98 -2.72 -30.05
CA ALA A 100 13.06 -3.41 -30.74
C ALA A 100 14.44 -2.82 -30.43
N VAL A 101 14.51 -1.49 -30.25
CA VAL A 101 15.74 -0.76 -29.87
C VAL A 101 16.19 -1.14 -28.46
N GLU A 102 15.26 -1.20 -27.51
CA GLU A 102 15.56 -1.60 -26.13
C GLU A 102 15.97 -3.07 -26.03
N LYS A 103 15.33 -3.96 -26.80
CA LYS A 103 15.73 -5.37 -26.91
C LYS A 103 17.15 -5.50 -27.47
N ALA A 104 17.49 -4.74 -28.51
CA ALA A 104 18.82 -4.74 -29.09
C ALA A 104 19.88 -4.23 -28.11
N LYS A 105 19.59 -3.12 -27.41
CA LYS A 105 20.46 -2.56 -26.37
C LYS A 105 20.69 -3.55 -25.23
N GLY A 106 19.63 -4.20 -24.76
CA GLY A 106 19.70 -5.25 -23.74
C GLY A 106 20.54 -6.44 -24.19
N LYS A 107 20.35 -6.91 -25.43
CA LYS A 107 21.14 -8.01 -26.00
C LYS A 107 22.63 -7.66 -26.08
N SER A 108 22.97 -6.43 -26.49
CA SER A 108 24.35 -5.96 -26.53
C SER A 108 24.99 -5.87 -25.14
N ALA A 109 24.25 -5.38 -24.14
CA ALA A 109 24.72 -5.33 -22.76
C ALA A 109 24.98 -6.74 -22.18
N LEU A 110 24.05 -7.68 -22.42
CA LEU A 110 24.22 -9.08 -22.02
C LEU A 110 25.43 -9.73 -22.69
N LYS A 111 25.67 -9.42 -23.97
CA LYS A 111 26.86 -9.90 -24.69
C LYS A 111 28.15 -9.37 -24.07
N GLN A 112 28.22 -8.09 -23.71
CA GLN A 112 29.39 -7.51 -23.05
C GLN A 112 29.67 -8.17 -21.69
N ILE A 113 28.62 -8.41 -20.90
CA ILE A 113 28.74 -9.12 -19.62
C ILE A 113 29.25 -10.55 -19.85
N SER A 114 28.68 -11.27 -20.81
CA SER A 114 29.11 -12.65 -21.13
C SER A 114 30.56 -12.71 -21.59
N ASP A 115 30.97 -11.80 -22.46
CA ASP A 115 32.34 -11.73 -22.97
C ASP A 115 33.33 -11.38 -21.85
N GLY A 116 32.94 -10.50 -20.92
CA GLY A 116 33.71 -10.19 -19.72
C GLY A 116 33.88 -11.41 -18.79
N ILE A 117 32.79 -12.13 -18.50
CA ILE A 117 32.85 -13.34 -17.68
C ILE A 117 33.79 -14.39 -18.33
N LYS A 118 33.72 -14.57 -19.65
CA LYS A 118 34.63 -15.47 -20.37
C LYS A 118 36.10 -15.03 -20.29
N ALA A 119 36.37 -13.73 -20.36
CA ALA A 119 37.73 -13.21 -20.25
C ALA A 119 38.32 -13.48 -18.86
N VAL A 120 37.54 -13.27 -17.79
CA VAL A 120 37.96 -13.57 -16.40
C VAL A 120 38.23 -15.07 -16.22
N LEU A 121 37.33 -15.92 -16.72
CA LEU A 121 37.50 -17.38 -16.65
C LEU A 121 38.74 -17.86 -17.42
N ASN A 122 39.11 -17.18 -18.50
CA ASN A 122 40.32 -17.45 -19.28
C ASN A 122 41.59 -16.79 -18.68
N GLY A 123 41.53 -16.28 -17.43
CA GLY A 123 42.68 -15.75 -16.71
C GLY A 123 43.09 -14.32 -17.09
N LYS A 124 42.29 -13.60 -17.89
CA LYS A 124 42.52 -12.16 -18.13
C LYS A 124 41.98 -11.33 -16.96
N ILE A 125 42.85 -10.56 -16.33
CA ILE A 125 42.47 -9.49 -15.41
C ILE A 125 41.73 -8.42 -16.23
N ILE A 126 40.45 -8.20 -15.93
CA ILE A 126 39.73 -7.04 -16.46
C ILE A 126 40.08 -5.87 -15.55
N GLU A 127 41.02 -5.03 -15.99
CA GLU A 127 41.21 -3.75 -15.32
C GLU A 127 39.97 -2.88 -15.54
N PRO A 128 39.38 -2.28 -14.49
CA PRO A 128 38.35 -1.29 -14.68
C PRO A 128 38.94 -0.19 -15.56
N GLY A 129 38.33 0.05 -16.73
CA GLY A 129 38.74 1.14 -17.61
C GLY A 129 38.81 2.44 -16.81
N LYS A 130 39.88 3.21 -17.02
CA LYS A 130 40.15 4.47 -16.30
C LYS A 130 38.83 5.23 -16.07
N PRO A 131 38.45 5.52 -14.82
CA PRO A 131 37.19 6.23 -14.57
C PRO A 131 37.24 7.56 -15.31
N GLU A 132 36.18 7.88 -16.06
CA GLU A 132 36.02 9.20 -16.69
C GLU A 132 36.26 10.26 -15.62
N THR A 133 37.15 11.19 -15.92
CA THR A 133 37.41 12.30 -15.01
C THR A 133 36.17 13.18 -14.90
N PHE A 134 36.00 13.84 -13.76
CA PHE A 134 34.87 14.73 -13.53
C PHE A 134 34.75 15.82 -14.63
N ALA A 135 35.89 16.29 -15.15
CA ALA A 135 35.94 17.25 -16.26
C ALA A 135 35.37 16.67 -17.58
N GLU A 136 35.74 15.43 -17.93
CA GLU A 136 35.20 14.74 -19.11
C GLU A 136 33.68 14.51 -18.97
N GLN A 137 33.24 14.17 -17.76
CA GLN A 137 31.82 13.99 -17.45
C GLN A 137 31.01 15.29 -17.60
N ILE A 138 31.55 16.42 -17.13
CA ILE A 138 30.94 17.75 -17.30
C ILE A 138 30.82 18.09 -18.78
N LEU A 139 31.89 17.93 -19.56
CA LEU A 139 31.88 18.26 -20.99
C LEU A 139 30.82 17.45 -21.74
N ARG A 140 30.75 16.14 -21.46
CA ARG A 140 29.77 15.23 -22.08
C ARG A 140 28.33 15.59 -21.73
N ASN A 141 28.07 15.89 -20.45
CA ASN A 141 26.73 16.25 -20.00
C ASN A 141 26.29 17.59 -20.59
N ARG A 142 27.20 18.57 -20.66
CA ARG A 142 26.96 19.86 -21.32
C ARG A 142 26.60 19.68 -22.81
N ALA A 143 27.38 18.88 -23.54
CA ALA A 143 27.12 18.59 -24.95
C ALA A 143 25.75 17.93 -25.18
N LYS A 144 25.32 17.02 -24.29
CA LYS A 144 23.98 16.41 -24.34
C LYS A 144 22.86 17.42 -24.12
N VAL A 145 23.04 18.35 -23.18
CA VAL A 145 22.05 19.41 -22.91
C VAL A 145 21.93 20.34 -24.11
N GLU A 146 23.05 20.70 -24.74
CA GLU A 146 23.06 21.53 -25.95
C GLU A 146 22.37 20.84 -27.14
N GLU A 147 22.59 19.52 -27.34
CA GLU A 147 21.87 18.73 -28.35
C GLU A 147 20.36 18.68 -28.09
N LEU A 148 19.95 18.47 -26.83
CA LEU A 148 18.54 18.43 -26.45
C LEU A 148 17.87 19.79 -26.70
N ALA A 149 18.52 20.88 -26.29
CA ALA A 149 18.03 22.24 -26.51
C ALA A 149 17.95 22.62 -28.00
N LYS A 150 18.78 22.01 -28.86
CA LYS A 150 18.70 22.18 -30.31
C LYS A 150 17.50 21.43 -30.89
N ARG A 151 17.28 20.18 -30.48
CA ARG A 151 16.12 19.37 -30.90
C ARG A 151 14.79 19.97 -30.46
N GLU A 152 14.73 20.57 -29.28
CA GLU A 152 13.52 21.26 -28.80
C GLU A 152 13.20 22.50 -29.63
N ARG A 153 14.23 23.27 -30.04
CA ARG A 153 14.07 24.40 -30.96
C ARG A 153 13.61 23.98 -32.35
N GLU A 154 14.10 22.85 -32.86
CA GLU A 154 13.71 22.29 -34.16
C GLU A 154 12.29 21.68 -34.17
N LYS A 155 11.74 21.31 -33.00
CA LYS A 155 10.37 20.79 -32.87
C LYS A 155 9.32 21.86 -32.55
N GLY A 156 9.75 23.09 -32.23
CA GLY A 156 8.88 24.20 -31.82
C GLY A 156 8.57 25.23 -32.92
N ASN A 157 8.84 24.92 -34.18
CA ASN A 157 8.54 25.73 -35.36
C ASN A 157 7.83 24.88 -36.42
#